data_AF-A0A7Y9I9Y7-F1
#
_entry.id   AF-A0A7Y9I9Y7-F1
#
_cell.length_a   1.000
_cell.length_b   1.000
_cell.length_c   1.000
_cell.angle_alpha   90.00
_cell.angle_beta   90.00
_cell.angle_gamma   90.00
#
_symmetry.space_group_name_H-M   'P 1'
#
loop_
_entity.id
_entity.type
_entity.pdbx_description
1 polymer ?
#
loop_
_entity_poly.entity_id
_entity_poly.type
_entity_poly.pdbx_seq_one_letter_code
_entity_poly.pdbx_strand_id
1 'polypeptide(L)'
;MIKFRGGLAALAAAGALVVGVGLSGCATPGREALPPAATPSAARPPVEKPVPPPSQGSGDIRDKVKEKSITARKPVPLNKSAQVADGITVRIERTKSIKAKATLPGEVAGPGVRFDLVIENDTSKPIDLVAVVVECTDETGAPVNRISSDPAEPFEGVLEPGRSAKGRYVFVIDEKQRDKISLAVTVTGDLPVVRFEGPLG
;
A
#
# COMPACT_ATOMS: atom_id res chain seq x y z
N MET A 1 -57.79 13.08 1.49
CA MET A 1 -58.76 13.43 2.55
C MET A 1 -58.88 12.24 3.49
N ILE A 2 -58.75 12.49 4.81
CA ILE A 2 -59.27 11.68 5.94
C ILE A 2 -58.46 10.38 6.26
N LYS A 3 -58.01 10.03 7.47
CA LYS A 3 -57.91 10.66 8.80
C LYS A 3 -56.90 9.85 9.65
N PHE A 4 -56.22 10.57 10.54
CA PHE A 4 -55.49 10.09 11.73
C PHE A 4 -56.35 9.27 12.71
N ARG A 5 -55.69 8.38 13.48
CA ARG A 5 -55.83 8.07 14.94
C ARG A 5 -55.20 6.70 15.20
N GLY A 6 -54.37 6.43 16.21
CA GLY A 6 -54.09 7.08 17.48
C GLY A 6 -53.94 5.96 18.52
N GLY A 7 -52.87 5.95 19.31
CA GLY A 7 -52.62 4.93 20.32
C GLY A 7 -51.44 5.28 21.20
N LEU A 8 -51.61 6.33 22.00
CA LEU A 8 -50.73 6.71 23.10
C LEU A 8 -51.20 5.95 24.35
N ALA A 9 -50.32 5.19 25.00
CA ALA A 9 -50.50 4.75 26.38
C ALA A 9 -49.18 4.98 27.13
N ALA A 10 -49.15 6.06 27.91
CA ALA A 10 -48.16 6.32 28.93
C ALA A 10 -48.64 5.70 30.25
N LEU A 11 -47.74 5.10 31.03
CA LEU A 11 -47.84 5.07 32.48
C LEU A 11 -46.43 5.16 33.07
N ALA A 12 -46.29 6.06 34.05
CA ALA A 12 -45.05 6.49 34.68
C ALA A 12 -44.89 5.90 36.09
N ALA A 13 -43.65 5.78 36.55
CA ALA A 13 -43.19 5.90 37.95
C ALA A 13 -41.64 5.77 37.94
N ALA A 14 -40.82 6.80 38.19
CA ALA A 14 -40.59 7.58 39.41
C ALA A 14 -39.90 6.81 40.56
N GLY A 15 -38.68 7.25 40.90
CA GLY A 15 -37.95 6.93 42.14
C GLY A 15 -36.56 6.32 41.89
N ALA A 16 -35.45 6.75 42.50
CA ALA A 16 -35.21 7.84 43.44
C ALA A 16 -33.70 8.16 43.44
N LEU A 17 -33.41 9.43 43.70
CA LEU A 17 -32.12 10.04 43.96
C LEU A 17 -31.54 9.48 45.28
N VAL A 18 -30.29 8.99 45.28
CA VAL A 18 -29.48 8.84 46.50
C VAL A 18 -28.17 9.61 46.30
N VAL A 19 -28.16 10.83 46.85
CA VAL A 19 -26.95 11.63 47.08
C VAL A 19 -26.40 11.22 48.44
N GLY A 20 -25.30 10.46 48.44
CA GLY A 20 -24.55 10.14 49.65
C GLY A 20 -23.42 11.14 49.86
N VAL A 21 -23.64 12.12 50.73
CA VAL A 21 -22.59 12.98 51.31
C VAL A 21 -21.93 12.21 52.45
N GLY A 22 -20.66 11.87 52.30
CA GLY A 22 -19.81 11.30 53.35
C GLY A 22 -18.60 12.20 53.60
N LEU A 23 -18.61 12.90 54.73
CA LEU A 23 -17.48 13.64 55.30
C LEU A 23 -16.80 12.76 56.35
N SER A 24 -15.56 12.33 56.10
CA SER A 24 -14.47 12.06 57.07
C SER A 24 -13.60 10.90 56.62
N GLY A 25 -12.34 11.21 56.38
CA GLY A 25 -11.28 10.22 56.17
C GLY A 25 -10.13 10.81 55.38
N CYS A 26 -9.15 11.40 56.07
CA CYS A 26 -7.81 11.61 55.53
C CYS A 26 -7.19 10.23 55.28
N ALA A 27 -7.55 9.61 54.16
CA ALA A 27 -6.85 8.47 53.61
C ALA A 27 -5.90 9.04 52.55
N THR A 28 -4.64 9.20 52.93
CA THR A 28 -3.51 9.29 51.99
C THR A 28 -3.73 8.22 50.92
N PRO A 29 -3.84 8.56 49.62
CA PRO A 29 -3.70 7.55 48.59
C PRO A 29 -2.32 6.96 48.79
N GLY A 30 -2.26 5.69 49.22
CA GLY A 30 -1.04 4.93 49.24
C GLY A 30 -0.43 5.07 47.85
N ARG A 31 0.71 5.75 47.78
CA ARG A 31 1.51 5.80 46.57
C ARG A 31 1.97 4.37 46.36
N GLU A 32 1.19 3.63 45.57
CA GLU A 32 1.59 2.34 45.04
C GLU A 32 2.95 2.59 44.39
N ALA A 33 3.98 2.01 44.99
CA ALA A 33 5.34 2.17 44.51
C ALA A 33 5.33 1.68 43.06
N LEU A 34 5.61 2.60 42.13
CA LEU A 34 5.84 2.24 40.74
C LEU A 34 6.84 1.08 40.72
N PRO A 35 6.57 0.00 39.95
CA PRO A 35 7.57 -1.04 39.77
C PRO A 35 8.89 -0.38 39.34
N PRO A 36 10.03 -0.85 39.85
CA PRO A 36 11.32 -0.25 39.52
C PRO A 36 11.45 -0.18 37.99
N ALA A 37 11.83 1.00 37.51
CA ALA A 37 12.12 1.22 36.10
C ALA A 37 13.04 0.09 35.61
N ALA A 38 12.66 -0.56 34.51
CA ALA A 38 13.49 -1.55 33.87
C ALA A 38 14.90 -0.95 33.71
N THR A 39 15.89 -1.59 34.33
CA THR A 39 17.31 -1.28 34.11
C THR A 39 17.54 -1.19 32.61
N PRO A 40 18.19 -0.13 32.09
CA PRO A 40 18.56 -0.09 30.69
C PRO A 40 19.37 -1.34 30.39
N SER A 41 18.91 -2.11 29.41
CA SER A 41 19.65 -3.26 28.88
C SER A 41 21.07 -2.79 28.59
N ALA A 42 22.05 -3.42 29.25
CA ALA A 42 23.44 -3.05 29.12
C ALA A 42 23.80 -2.94 27.63
N ALA A 43 24.33 -1.79 27.23
CA ALA A 43 24.84 -1.60 25.88
C ALA A 43 25.85 -2.72 25.61
N ARG A 44 25.70 -3.41 24.48
CA ARG A 44 26.69 -4.38 24.03
C ARG A 44 28.06 -3.68 24.00
N PRO A 45 29.12 -4.32 24.52
CA PRO A 45 30.46 -3.76 24.43
C PRO A 45 30.79 -3.47 22.95
N PRO A 46 31.54 -2.39 22.67
CA PRO A 46 31.98 -2.09 21.32
C PRO A 46 32.66 -3.32 20.69
N VAL A 47 32.32 -3.63 19.44
CA VAL A 47 33.05 -4.65 18.70
C VAL A 47 34.41 -4.03 18.34
N GLU A 48 35.44 -4.34 19.12
CA GLU A 48 36.80 -3.80 18.93
C GLU A 48 37.57 -4.46 17.80
N LYS A 49 37.07 -5.58 17.27
CA LYS A 49 37.73 -6.31 16.18
C LYS A 49 37.36 -5.70 14.83
N PRO A 50 38.34 -5.27 14.02
CA PRO A 50 38.08 -4.90 12.63
C PRO A 50 37.35 -6.05 11.91
N VAL A 51 36.26 -5.71 11.22
CA VAL A 51 35.64 -6.65 10.29
C VAL A 51 36.69 -6.96 9.22
N PRO A 52 37.04 -8.24 8.98
CA PRO A 52 38.00 -8.57 7.94
C PRO A 52 37.50 -8.02 6.59
N PRO A 53 38.40 -7.48 5.75
CA PRO A 53 38.00 -6.99 4.44
C PRO A 53 37.36 -8.14 3.63
N PRO A 54 36.47 -7.82 2.67
CA PRO A 54 35.93 -8.81 1.74
C PRO A 54 37.08 -9.65 1.16
N SER A 55 36.92 -10.98 1.15
CA SER A 55 37.91 -11.88 0.56
C SER A 55 38.15 -11.49 -0.91
N GLN A 56 39.40 -11.55 -1.37
CA GLN A 56 39.73 -11.31 -2.78
C GLN A 56 38.88 -12.24 -3.67
N GLY A 57 37.99 -11.65 -4.47
CA GLY A 57 37.01 -12.36 -5.30
C GLY A 57 35.54 -11.97 -5.06
N SER A 58 35.23 -11.26 -3.97
CA SER A 58 33.98 -10.49 -3.86
C SER A 58 34.21 -9.17 -4.58
N GLY A 59 33.54 -8.95 -5.72
CA GLY A 59 33.90 -7.88 -6.68
C GLY A 59 34.18 -6.50 -6.08
N ASP A 60 35.07 -5.74 -6.72
CA ASP A 60 35.46 -4.37 -6.38
C ASP A 60 34.44 -3.35 -6.90
N ILE A 61 34.40 -2.15 -6.32
CA ILE A 61 33.58 -1.03 -6.82
C ILE A 61 33.94 -0.61 -8.25
N ARG A 62 35.13 -0.97 -8.73
CA ARG A 62 35.58 -0.76 -10.12
C ARG A 62 35.13 -1.86 -11.07
N ASP A 63 34.61 -2.96 -10.56
CA ASP A 63 34.12 -4.06 -11.39
C ASP A 63 32.85 -3.62 -12.11
N LYS A 64 32.86 -3.77 -13.43
CA LYS A 64 31.72 -3.43 -14.26
C LYS A 64 30.79 -4.63 -14.36
N VAL A 65 29.55 -4.46 -13.90
CA VAL A 65 28.47 -5.40 -14.23
C VAL A 65 28.07 -5.15 -15.68
N LYS A 66 27.85 -6.23 -16.43
CA LYS A 66 27.40 -6.13 -17.82
C LYS A 66 26.03 -5.46 -17.86
N GLU A 67 25.92 -4.37 -18.60
CA GLU A 67 24.64 -3.70 -18.83
C GLU A 67 23.66 -4.67 -19.52
N LYS A 68 22.43 -4.68 -19.03
CA LYS A 68 21.33 -5.43 -19.64
C LYS A 68 20.27 -4.44 -20.11
N SER A 69 19.88 -4.54 -21.37
CA SER A 69 18.84 -3.69 -21.95
C SER A 69 17.47 -4.13 -21.43
N ILE A 70 16.68 -3.17 -20.96
CA ILE A 70 15.27 -3.37 -20.60
C ILE A 70 14.44 -3.26 -21.88
N THR A 71 13.64 -4.26 -22.17
CA THR A 71 12.74 -4.27 -23.32
C THR A 71 11.35 -3.81 -22.88
N ALA A 72 10.66 -3.02 -23.71
CA ALA A 72 9.26 -2.65 -23.47
C ALA A 72 8.35 -3.30 -24.52
N ARG A 73 7.15 -3.72 -24.10
CA ARG A 73 6.07 -4.11 -25.01
C ARG A 73 5.41 -2.88 -25.60
N LYS A 74 4.70 -3.07 -26.73
CA LYS A 74 3.82 -2.02 -27.26
C LYS A 74 2.72 -1.73 -26.23
N PRO A 75 2.33 -0.45 -26.04
CA PRO A 75 1.24 -0.11 -25.16
C PRO A 75 -0.07 -0.79 -25.56
N VAL A 76 -0.88 -1.14 -24.57
CA VAL A 76 -2.26 -1.63 -24.77
C VAL A 76 -3.26 -0.71 -24.06
N PRO A 77 -4.55 -0.72 -24.43
CA PRO A 77 -5.56 0.06 -23.73
C PRO A 77 -5.73 -0.38 -22.26
N LEU A 78 -6.11 0.55 -21.37
CA LEU A 78 -6.31 0.28 -19.93
C LEU A 78 -7.28 -0.86 -19.62
N ASN A 79 -8.24 -1.15 -20.52
CA ASN A 79 -9.26 -2.18 -20.35
C ASN A 79 -8.91 -3.53 -21.02
N LYS A 80 -7.65 -3.70 -21.45
CA LYS A 80 -7.15 -4.94 -22.05
C LYS A 80 -6.15 -5.62 -21.13
N SER A 81 -5.89 -6.89 -21.42
CA SER A 81 -4.78 -7.62 -20.82
C SER A 81 -3.50 -7.39 -21.63
N ALA A 82 -2.37 -7.28 -20.95
CA ALA A 82 -1.05 -7.18 -21.54
C ALA A 82 -0.24 -8.46 -21.25
N GLN A 83 0.32 -9.04 -22.29
CA GLN A 83 1.23 -10.18 -22.14
C GLN A 83 2.65 -9.68 -21.84
N VAL A 84 3.18 -10.08 -20.68
CA VAL A 84 4.56 -9.78 -20.28
C VAL A 84 5.51 -10.71 -21.03
N ALA A 85 5.28 -12.00 -20.87
CA ALA A 85 5.98 -13.10 -21.53
C ALA A 85 5.01 -14.28 -21.72
N ASP A 86 5.49 -15.36 -22.33
CA ASP A 86 4.69 -16.57 -22.50
C ASP A 86 4.26 -17.11 -21.13
N GLY A 87 2.94 -17.20 -20.91
CA GLY A 87 2.33 -17.62 -19.65
C GLY A 87 2.34 -16.59 -18.52
N ILE A 88 2.71 -15.32 -18.77
CA ILE A 88 2.61 -14.25 -17.76
C ILE A 88 1.79 -13.08 -18.32
N THR A 89 0.65 -12.82 -17.68
CA THR A 89 -0.29 -11.79 -18.12
C THR A 89 -0.56 -10.80 -16.98
N VAL A 90 -0.68 -9.52 -17.33
CA VAL A 90 -1.10 -8.45 -16.41
C VAL A 90 -2.37 -7.82 -16.97
N ARG A 91 -3.31 -7.47 -16.10
CA ARG A 91 -4.51 -6.70 -16.48
C ARG A 91 -4.93 -5.74 -15.39
N ILE A 92 -5.59 -4.66 -15.78
CA ILE A 92 -6.29 -3.77 -14.86
C ILE A 92 -7.72 -4.32 -14.71
N GLU A 93 -8.03 -4.89 -13.55
CA GLU A 93 -9.37 -5.42 -13.26
C GLU A 93 -10.38 -4.29 -13.05
N ARG A 94 -9.94 -3.21 -12.39
CA ARG A 94 -10.80 -2.07 -12.08
C ARG A 94 -9.97 -0.80 -11.90
N THR A 95 -10.50 0.30 -12.40
CA THR A 95 -10.10 1.64 -12.00
C THR A 95 -11.20 2.25 -11.13
N LYS A 96 -10.82 3.01 -10.10
CA LYS A 96 -11.78 3.71 -9.23
C LYS A 96 -11.28 5.09 -8.86
N SER A 97 -12.08 6.10 -9.17
CA SER A 97 -11.91 7.46 -8.66
C SER A 97 -12.09 7.50 -7.15
N ILE A 98 -11.14 8.07 -6.44
CA ILE A 98 -11.14 8.22 -4.98
C ILE A 98 -10.60 9.59 -4.57
N LYS A 99 -10.82 9.96 -3.31
CA LYS A 99 -10.08 11.06 -2.67
C LYS A 99 -8.86 10.47 -1.96
N ALA A 100 -7.69 10.58 -2.58
CA ALA A 100 -6.44 10.10 -2.02
C ALA A 100 -6.05 10.95 -0.80
N LYS A 101 -5.69 10.29 0.30
CA LYS A 101 -5.18 10.93 1.51
C LYS A 101 -3.68 10.69 1.58
N ALA A 102 -2.94 11.71 2.01
CA ALA A 102 -1.55 11.58 2.38
C ALA A 102 -1.48 11.28 3.88
N THR A 103 -0.80 10.20 4.25
CA THR A 103 -0.56 9.83 5.65
C THR A 103 0.91 9.58 5.95
N LEU A 104 1.73 9.35 4.92
CA LEU A 104 3.18 9.21 5.04
C LEU A 104 3.92 10.48 4.59
N PRO A 105 5.12 10.74 5.11
CA PRO A 105 5.98 11.81 4.62
C PRO A 105 6.24 11.69 3.11
N GLY A 106 6.14 12.81 2.40
CA GLY A 106 6.33 12.87 0.95
C GLY A 106 5.07 12.54 0.13
N GLU A 107 4.01 12.00 0.73
CA GLU A 107 2.72 11.86 0.05
C GLU A 107 2.01 13.21 -0.08
N VAL A 108 1.24 13.38 -1.16
CA VAL A 108 0.43 14.58 -1.41
C VAL A 108 -1.01 14.14 -1.62
N ALA A 109 -1.96 14.71 -0.87
CA ALA A 109 -3.37 14.37 -0.98
C ALA A 109 -4.03 15.06 -2.19
N GLY A 110 -5.08 14.47 -2.75
CA GLY A 110 -5.80 15.06 -3.88
C GLY A 110 -6.84 14.13 -4.50
N PRO A 111 -7.46 14.53 -5.63
CA PRO A 111 -8.19 13.60 -6.49
C PRO A 111 -7.24 12.47 -6.92
N GLY A 112 -7.68 11.23 -6.77
CA GLY A 112 -6.86 10.07 -7.06
C GLY A 112 -7.60 9.00 -7.83
N VAL A 113 -6.84 8.11 -8.43
CA VAL A 113 -7.34 6.90 -9.06
C VAL A 113 -6.63 5.69 -8.49
N ARG A 114 -7.44 4.70 -8.16
CA ARG A 114 -7.02 3.41 -7.66
C ARG A 114 -7.10 2.40 -8.79
N PHE A 115 -5.98 1.74 -9.06
CA PHE A 115 -5.85 0.66 -10.03
C PHE A 115 -5.79 -0.67 -9.29
N ASP A 116 -6.79 -1.52 -9.50
CA ASP A 116 -6.80 -2.89 -9.02
C ASP A 116 -6.21 -3.75 -10.15
N LEU A 117 -4.96 -4.17 -10.00
CA LEU A 117 -4.19 -4.96 -10.96
C LEU A 117 -4.28 -6.45 -10.63
N VAL A 118 -4.20 -7.28 -11.67
CA VAL A 118 -4.10 -8.74 -11.55
C VAL A 118 -2.92 -9.22 -12.39
N ILE A 119 -2.10 -10.08 -11.79
CA ILE A 119 -1.04 -10.84 -12.48
C ILE A 119 -1.45 -12.31 -12.48
N GLU A 120 -1.37 -12.93 -13.65
CA GLU A 120 -1.64 -14.35 -13.87
C GLU A 120 -0.34 -15.04 -14.29
N ASN A 121 -0.01 -16.16 -13.63
CA ASN A 121 1.19 -16.95 -13.88
C ASN A 121 0.80 -18.35 -14.33
N ASP A 122 0.70 -18.57 -15.64
CA ASP A 122 0.46 -19.87 -16.27
C ASP A 122 1.77 -20.61 -16.61
N THR A 123 2.90 -20.11 -16.11
CA THR A 123 4.20 -20.78 -16.27
C THR A 123 4.38 -21.89 -15.25
N SER A 124 5.49 -22.62 -15.36
CA SER A 124 5.91 -23.62 -14.36
C SER A 124 6.83 -23.07 -13.26
N LYS A 125 7.11 -21.75 -13.24
CA LYS A 125 8.02 -21.11 -12.29
C LYS A 125 7.29 -20.14 -11.39
N PRO A 126 7.62 -20.05 -10.09
CA PRO A 126 7.08 -19.01 -9.22
C PRO A 126 7.60 -17.62 -9.63
N ILE A 127 6.81 -16.59 -9.35
CA ILE A 127 7.18 -15.18 -9.56
C ILE A 127 7.25 -14.50 -8.19
N ASP A 128 8.38 -13.86 -7.88
CA ASP A 128 8.49 -12.99 -6.71
C ASP A 128 7.73 -11.69 -6.97
N LEU A 129 6.68 -11.45 -6.18
CA LEU A 129 5.82 -10.29 -6.34
C LEU A 129 6.40 -9.03 -5.68
N VAL A 130 7.39 -9.16 -4.81
CA VAL A 130 8.07 -8.02 -4.17
C VAL A 130 8.90 -7.24 -5.19
N ALA A 131 9.34 -7.89 -6.27
CA ALA A 131 10.05 -7.26 -7.37
C ALA A 131 9.15 -6.44 -8.32
N VAL A 132 7.83 -6.48 -8.13
CA VAL A 132 6.90 -5.79 -9.03
C VAL A 132 6.95 -4.28 -8.80
N VAL A 133 7.22 -3.54 -9.88
CA VAL A 133 7.21 -2.08 -9.90
C VAL A 133 6.07 -1.59 -10.78
N VAL A 134 5.30 -0.63 -10.26
CA VAL A 134 4.21 0.02 -10.98
C VAL A 134 4.44 1.51 -10.97
N GLU A 135 4.52 2.09 -12.17
CA GLU A 135 4.76 3.50 -12.39
C GLU A 135 3.61 4.08 -13.21
N CYS A 136 3.19 5.29 -12.87
CA CYS A 136 2.21 6.03 -13.64
C CYS A 136 2.82 7.35 -14.11
N THR A 137 2.62 7.68 -15.38
CA THR A 137 3.01 8.98 -15.95
C THR A 137 1.82 9.65 -16.60
N ASP A 138 1.84 10.97 -16.63
CA ASP A 138 0.89 11.78 -17.38
C ASP A 138 1.20 11.77 -18.90
N GLU A 139 0.45 12.58 -19.66
CA GLU A 139 0.60 12.70 -21.11
C GLU A 139 1.96 13.25 -21.56
N THR A 140 2.65 14.00 -20.69
CA THR A 140 3.98 14.58 -20.93
C THR A 140 5.09 13.59 -20.59
N GLY A 141 4.73 12.47 -19.95
CA GLY A 141 5.67 11.49 -19.43
C GLY A 141 6.19 11.83 -18.03
N ALA A 142 5.64 12.86 -17.37
CA ALA A 142 6.03 13.19 -16.01
C ALA A 142 5.45 12.17 -15.03
N PRO A 143 6.22 11.75 -14.00
CA PRO A 143 5.75 10.79 -13.02
C PRO A 143 4.62 11.37 -12.18
N VAL A 144 3.57 10.57 -11.98
CA VAL A 144 2.42 10.92 -11.17
C VAL A 144 2.69 10.56 -9.72
N ASN A 145 2.25 11.41 -8.79
CA ASN A 145 2.44 11.16 -7.37
C ASN A 145 1.67 9.91 -6.90
N ARG A 146 2.33 9.04 -6.14
CA ARG A 146 1.77 7.78 -5.62
C ARG A 146 1.39 7.91 -4.14
N ILE A 147 0.30 7.26 -3.75
CA ILE A 147 -0.02 6.97 -2.35
C ILE A 147 0.34 5.51 -2.07
N SER A 148 1.12 5.29 -1.02
CA SER A 148 1.57 3.98 -0.55
C SER A 148 0.80 3.53 0.70
N SER A 149 0.15 4.46 1.39
CA SER A 149 -0.76 4.18 2.50
C SER A 149 -2.16 3.71 2.05
N ASP A 150 -3.02 3.32 3.00
CA ASP A 150 -4.39 2.88 2.70
C ASP A 150 -5.13 3.89 1.78
N PRO A 151 -5.79 3.43 0.70
CA PRO A 151 -6.15 2.04 0.39
C PRO A 151 -5.18 1.31 -0.55
N ALA A 152 -3.93 1.78 -0.72
CA ALA A 152 -2.93 1.06 -1.47
C ALA A 152 -2.56 -0.27 -0.77
N GLU A 153 -2.42 -1.31 -1.57
CA GLU A 153 -2.11 -2.67 -1.13
C GLU A 153 -1.30 -3.32 -2.27
N PRO A 154 0.01 -3.01 -2.38
CA PRO A 154 0.85 -3.50 -3.46
C PRO A 154 0.89 -5.03 -3.51
N PHE A 155 1.43 -5.59 -4.59
CA PHE A 155 1.64 -7.04 -4.61
C PHE A 155 2.67 -7.44 -3.55
N GLU A 156 2.47 -8.59 -2.92
CA GLU A 156 3.33 -9.13 -1.89
C GLU A 156 3.51 -10.64 -2.04
N GLY A 157 4.62 -11.17 -1.52
CA GLY A 157 4.88 -12.61 -1.45
C GLY A 157 5.31 -13.22 -2.79
N VAL A 158 4.94 -14.47 -2.99
CA VAL A 158 5.32 -15.26 -4.17
C VAL A 158 4.06 -15.75 -4.87
N LEU A 159 4.00 -15.55 -6.19
CA LEU A 159 2.94 -16.05 -7.05
C LEU A 159 3.33 -17.41 -7.62
N GLU A 160 2.75 -18.46 -7.07
CA GLU A 160 2.97 -19.85 -7.51
C GLU A 160 2.47 -20.11 -8.95
N PRO A 161 3.00 -21.14 -9.63
CA PRO A 161 2.50 -21.62 -10.91
C PRO A 161 0.99 -21.88 -10.95
N GLY A 162 0.34 -21.48 -12.04
CA GLY A 162 -1.10 -21.63 -12.29
C GLY A 162 -1.99 -20.74 -11.41
N ARG A 163 -1.44 -19.72 -10.75
CA ARG A 163 -2.17 -18.85 -9.82
C ARG A 163 -2.26 -17.41 -10.35
N SER A 164 -3.11 -16.64 -9.68
CA SER A 164 -3.23 -15.19 -9.89
C SER A 164 -3.08 -14.44 -8.57
N ALA A 165 -2.50 -13.25 -8.62
CA ALA A 165 -2.41 -12.32 -7.51
C ALA A 165 -3.09 -10.99 -7.84
N LYS A 166 -3.54 -10.27 -6.81
CA LYS A 166 -4.13 -8.93 -6.92
C LYS A 166 -3.27 -7.92 -6.19
N GLY A 167 -3.21 -6.71 -6.73
CA GLY A 167 -2.46 -5.60 -6.15
C GLY A 167 -3.20 -4.30 -6.41
N ARG A 168 -3.17 -3.38 -5.46
CA ARG A 168 -3.89 -2.12 -5.50
C ARG A 168 -2.92 -0.95 -5.40
N TYR A 169 -2.93 -0.12 -6.42
CA TYR A 169 -2.05 1.03 -6.54
C TYR A 169 -2.87 2.30 -6.62
N VAL A 170 -2.46 3.34 -5.88
CA VAL A 170 -3.17 4.61 -5.82
C VAL A 170 -2.25 5.72 -6.32
N PHE A 171 -2.74 6.48 -7.30
CA PHE A 171 -2.06 7.64 -7.85
C PHE A 171 -2.93 8.87 -7.73
N VAL A 172 -2.32 10.02 -7.48
CA VAL A 172 -3.00 11.32 -7.39
C VAL A 172 -3.05 11.89 -8.80
N ILE A 173 -4.23 11.83 -9.40
CA ILE A 173 -4.47 12.23 -10.79
C ILE A 173 -5.68 13.16 -10.78
N ASP A 174 -5.40 14.45 -11.03
CA ASP A 174 -6.43 15.46 -11.20
C ASP A 174 -7.35 15.08 -12.36
N GLU A 175 -8.64 15.42 -12.25
CA GLU A 175 -9.65 15.05 -13.24
C GLU A 175 -9.30 15.58 -14.65
N LYS A 176 -8.62 16.72 -14.71
CA LYS A 176 -8.17 17.35 -15.97
C LYS A 176 -7.00 16.62 -16.65
N GLN A 177 -6.34 15.70 -15.94
CA GLN A 177 -5.17 14.95 -16.42
C GLN A 177 -5.55 13.50 -16.77
N ARG A 178 -6.84 13.16 -16.71
CA ARG A 178 -7.33 11.79 -16.89
C ARG A 178 -7.51 11.38 -18.34
N ASP A 179 -7.42 12.30 -19.30
CA ASP A 179 -7.65 12.02 -20.71
C ASP A 179 -6.60 11.09 -21.33
N LYS A 180 -5.38 11.12 -20.79
CA LYS A 180 -4.30 10.25 -21.24
C LYS A 180 -3.28 10.02 -20.13
N ILE A 181 -3.29 8.80 -19.59
CA ILE A 181 -2.27 8.33 -18.65
C ILE A 181 -1.53 7.13 -19.24
N SER A 182 -0.33 6.90 -18.73
CA SER A 182 0.45 5.70 -18.98
C SER A 182 0.71 4.98 -17.67
N LEU A 183 0.44 3.69 -17.60
CA LEU A 183 0.76 2.83 -16.46
C LEU A 183 1.74 1.76 -16.91
N ALA A 184 2.98 1.84 -16.46
CA ALA A 184 4.01 0.84 -16.71
C ALA A 184 4.07 -0.17 -15.55
N VAL A 185 4.14 -1.46 -15.89
CA VAL A 185 4.27 -2.54 -14.93
C VAL A 185 5.48 -3.39 -15.29
N THR A 186 6.43 -3.46 -14.36
CA THR A 186 7.61 -4.31 -14.43
C THR A 186 7.42 -5.43 -13.43
N VAL A 187 7.30 -6.68 -13.90
CA VAL A 187 7.10 -7.84 -13.01
C VAL A 187 8.42 -8.28 -12.38
N THR A 188 9.49 -8.32 -13.18
CA THR A 188 10.87 -8.53 -12.74
C THR A 188 11.80 -7.86 -13.75
N GLY A 189 13.03 -7.50 -13.34
CA GLY A 189 14.00 -6.82 -14.19
C GLY A 189 14.46 -7.62 -15.41
N ASP A 190 14.19 -8.93 -15.45
CA ASP A 190 14.55 -9.80 -16.58
C ASP A 190 13.47 -9.90 -17.65
N LEU A 191 12.24 -9.46 -17.36
CA LEU A 191 11.11 -9.54 -18.27
C LEU A 191 10.81 -8.19 -18.92
N PRO A 192 10.19 -8.18 -20.11
CA PRO A 192 9.76 -6.94 -20.74
C PRO A 192 8.75 -6.17 -19.90
N VAL A 193 8.88 -4.84 -19.89
CA VAL A 193 7.91 -3.95 -19.25
C VAL A 193 6.64 -3.92 -20.08
N VAL A 194 5.47 -4.06 -19.44
CA VAL A 194 4.18 -3.86 -20.09
C VAL A 194 3.65 -2.47 -19.77
N ARG A 195 2.92 -1.89 -20.72
CA ARG A 195 2.40 -0.54 -20.60
C ARG A 195 0.93 -0.49 -20.98
N PHE A 196 0.14 0.13 -20.12
CA PHE A 196 -1.28 0.42 -20.36
C PHE A 196 -1.42 1.91 -20.62
N GLU A 197 -2.11 2.30 -21.69
CA GLU A 197 -2.35 3.70 -22.03
C GLU A 197 -3.83 3.95 -22.31
N GLY A 198 -4.28 5.17 -22.02
CA GLY A 198 -5.62 5.62 -22.39
C GLY A 198 -6.25 6.56 -21.37
N PRO A 199 -7.50 6.95 -21.59
CA PRO A 199 -8.25 7.77 -20.67
C PRO A 199 -8.72 6.98 -19.45
N LEU A 200 -8.84 7.68 -18.32
CA LEU A 200 -9.53 7.20 -17.12
C LEU A 200 -10.97 7.71 -17.14
N GLY A 201 -11.93 6.79 -17.00
CA GLY A 201 -13.36 7.10 -16.95
C GLY A 201 -13.86 7.56 -15.57
#